data_AF-A0A8D8CJN4-F1
#
_entry.id   AF-A0A8D8CJN4-F1
#
_cell.length_a   1.000
_cell.length_b   1.000
_cell.length_c   1.000
_cell.angle_alpha   90.00
_cell.angle_beta   90.00
_cell.angle_gamma   90.00
#
_symmetry.space_group_name_H-M   'P 1'
#
loop_
_entity.id
_entity.type
_entity.pdbx_description
1 polymer ?
#
loop_
_entity_poly.entity_id
_entity_poly.type
_entity_poly.pdbx_seq_one_letter_code
_entity_poly.pdbx_strand_id
1 'polypeptide(L)'
;VCTIFPAVAVKLLNWNILMKILQNMCRNVFEYRSKVSLFCGRFYCNPPRDNSRLRVLFFGTDNFSLPSLRILNDSLKSNGTVTSLEVVTSFKATKNPLKRFADGENLRLHDWPLQQTGPEVHRNFDLGVVVSFGHLIPEALISSFRLGMLNVHASLLPKLRGAAPIVHAIAAGHSETGVTIMRIRPRHFDVGEILTQRHVPIGPHTLMPELHGQLANVGAAALLDCVENLDR
;
A
#
# COMPACT_ATOMS: atom_id res chain seq x y z
N VAL A 1 45.62 -57.61 -70.96
CA VAL A 1 46.31 -56.30 -70.88
C VAL A 1 45.83 -55.65 -69.58
N CYS A 2 46.54 -55.86 -68.47
CA CYS A 2 47.34 -54.81 -67.76
C CYS A 2 46.61 -53.44 -67.72
N THR A 3 46.34 -52.75 -66.60
CA THR A 3 47.05 -52.74 -65.30
C THR A 3 46.33 -51.78 -64.30
N ILE A 4 46.44 -52.08 -62.99
CA ILE A 4 46.60 -51.19 -61.81
C ILE A 4 45.35 -50.61 -61.08
N PHE A 5 45.10 -51.15 -59.86
CA PHE A 5 44.57 -50.51 -58.63
C PHE A 5 45.73 -49.72 -57.93
N PRO A 6 45.54 -48.70 -57.04
CA PRO A 6 44.83 -48.90 -55.76
C PRO A 6 44.23 -47.66 -54.99
N ALA A 7 43.46 -48.00 -53.95
CA ALA A 7 43.39 -47.42 -52.58
C ALA A 7 42.94 -45.96 -52.26
N VAL A 8 41.89 -45.91 -51.41
CA VAL A 8 41.73 -45.17 -50.13
C VAL A 8 42.25 -43.73 -50.01
N ALA A 9 41.33 -42.79 -49.73
CA ALA A 9 41.60 -41.60 -48.93
C ALA A 9 40.32 -41.05 -48.27
N VAL A 10 40.05 -41.47 -47.02
CA VAL A 10 39.15 -40.77 -46.12
C VAL A 10 39.81 -39.43 -45.76
N LYS A 11 39.27 -38.33 -46.28
CA LYS A 11 39.78 -36.98 -45.95
C LYS A 11 39.48 -36.66 -44.49
N LEU A 12 40.56 -36.61 -43.72
CA LEU A 12 40.65 -36.05 -42.38
C LEU A 12 39.98 -34.68 -42.34
N LEU A 13 38.90 -34.57 -41.57
CA LEU A 13 38.38 -33.28 -41.12
C LEU A 13 39.47 -32.62 -40.28
N ASN A 14 39.92 -31.44 -40.72
CA ASN A 14 41.00 -30.70 -40.10
C ASN A 14 40.66 -30.41 -38.62
N TRP A 15 41.45 -30.95 -37.69
CA TRP A 15 41.27 -30.83 -36.23
C TRP A 15 41.13 -29.36 -35.78
N ASN A 16 41.79 -28.43 -36.48
CA ASN A 16 41.68 -26.99 -36.23
C ASN A 16 40.30 -26.41 -36.56
N ILE A 17 39.56 -27.02 -37.49
CA ILE A 17 38.18 -26.62 -37.82
C ILE A 17 37.21 -27.18 -36.77
N LEU A 18 37.41 -28.43 -36.32
CA LEU A 18 36.61 -29.03 -35.26
C LEU A 18 36.80 -28.28 -33.92
N MET A 19 38.02 -27.88 -33.60
CA MET A 19 38.34 -27.07 -32.41
C MET A 19 37.77 -25.65 -32.49
N LYS A 20 37.75 -25.01 -33.67
CA LYS A 20 37.08 -23.71 -33.85
C LYS A 20 35.56 -23.80 -33.70
N ILE A 21 34.94 -24.87 -34.19
CA ILE A 21 33.49 -25.11 -34.02
C ILE A 21 33.17 -25.35 -32.54
N LEU A 22 33.97 -26.16 -31.84
CA LEU A 22 33.82 -26.39 -30.39
C LEU A 22 34.07 -25.12 -29.56
N GLN A 23 35.05 -24.29 -29.90
CA GLN A 23 35.28 -23.01 -29.23
C GLN A 23 34.15 -22.00 -29.48
N ASN A 24 33.57 -21.96 -30.69
CA ASN A 24 32.39 -21.11 -30.97
C ASN A 24 31.13 -21.61 -30.27
N MET A 25 30.95 -22.93 -30.15
CA MET A 25 29.85 -23.50 -29.35
C MET A 25 30.03 -23.21 -27.86
N CYS A 26 31.25 -23.29 -27.32
CA CYS A 26 31.53 -22.94 -25.92
C CYS A 26 31.37 -21.43 -25.64
N ARG A 27 31.69 -20.54 -26.59
CA ARG A 27 31.39 -19.10 -26.46
C ARG A 27 29.89 -18.80 -26.49
N ASN A 28 29.13 -19.47 -27.37
CA ASN A 28 27.67 -19.33 -27.41
C ASN A 28 26.97 -19.87 -26.14
N VAL A 29 27.48 -20.95 -25.54
CA VAL A 29 26.95 -21.46 -24.26
C VAL A 29 27.28 -20.53 -23.07
N PHE A 30 28.38 -19.78 -23.14
CA PHE A 30 28.77 -18.82 -22.09
C PHE A 30 28.00 -17.48 -22.20
N GLU A 31 27.74 -16.98 -23.41
CA GLU A 31 26.86 -15.81 -23.63
C GLU A 31 25.37 -16.11 -23.32
N TYR A 32 24.95 -17.37 -23.44
CA TYR A 32 23.61 -17.78 -23.04
C TYR A 32 23.46 -17.92 -21.51
N ARG A 33 24.56 -18.17 -20.78
CA ARG A 33 24.54 -18.23 -19.31
C ARG A 33 24.59 -16.86 -18.62
N SER A 34 25.06 -15.81 -19.29
CA SER A 34 24.99 -14.44 -18.74
C SER A 34 23.65 -13.75 -18.97
N LYS A 35 22.84 -14.21 -19.94
CA LYS A 35 21.49 -13.68 -20.22
C LYS A 35 20.34 -14.41 -19.52
N VAL A 36 20.61 -15.52 -18.82
CA VAL A 36 19.57 -16.28 -18.08
C VAL A 36 19.71 -16.10 -16.55
N SER A 37 20.54 -15.16 -16.08
CA SER A 37 20.70 -14.86 -14.64
C SER A 37 19.85 -13.69 -14.11
N LEU A 38 18.95 -13.10 -14.91
CA LEU A 38 18.19 -11.89 -14.52
C LEU A 38 16.67 -12.02 -14.70
N PHE A 39 16.15 -13.25 -14.66
CA PHE A 39 14.72 -13.50 -14.55
C PHE A 39 14.41 -14.51 -13.45
N CYS A 40 15.07 -14.35 -12.29
CA CYS A 40 14.44 -14.77 -11.04
C CYS A 40 13.45 -13.66 -10.66
N GLY A 41 12.37 -13.56 -11.45
CA GLY A 41 11.15 -12.98 -10.94
C GLY A 41 10.81 -13.83 -9.72
N ARG A 42 11.05 -13.28 -8.54
CA ARG A 42 10.56 -13.82 -7.29
C ARG A 42 9.05 -13.80 -7.47
N PHE A 43 8.49 -14.89 -8.01
CA PHE A 43 7.09 -15.18 -7.88
C PHE A 43 6.92 -15.27 -6.37
N TYR A 44 6.51 -14.15 -5.76
CA TYR A 44 5.91 -14.16 -4.46
C TYR A 44 4.67 -15.01 -4.64
N CYS A 45 4.82 -16.32 -4.45
CA CYS A 45 3.70 -17.17 -4.12
C CYS A 45 3.10 -16.52 -2.89
N ASN A 46 2.05 -15.72 -3.09
CA ASN A 46 1.33 -15.16 -1.97
C ASN A 46 0.92 -16.36 -1.11
N PRO A 47 1.35 -16.40 0.17
CA PRO A 47 0.94 -17.49 1.04
C PRO A 47 -0.60 -17.56 1.04
N PRO A 48 -1.17 -18.75 1.28
CA PRO A 48 -2.62 -18.90 1.35
C PRO A 48 -3.20 -17.82 2.28
N ARG A 49 -4.20 -17.07 1.79
CA ARG A 49 -4.77 -15.94 2.51
C ARG A 49 -5.39 -16.46 3.80
N ASP A 50 -4.78 -16.12 4.93
CA ASP A 50 -5.43 -16.24 6.22
C ASP A 50 -6.56 -15.21 6.28
N ASN A 51 -7.80 -15.66 6.09
CA ASN A 51 -8.98 -14.79 6.13
C ASN A 51 -9.22 -14.16 7.51
N SER A 52 -8.47 -14.54 8.55
CA SER A 52 -8.57 -13.94 9.88
C SER A 52 -7.69 -12.69 10.07
N ARG A 53 -6.86 -12.32 9.08
CA ARG A 53 -5.93 -11.20 9.21
C ARG A 53 -5.83 -10.38 7.91
N LEU A 54 -5.59 -9.08 8.06
CA LEU A 54 -5.78 -8.08 7.01
C LEU A 54 -4.46 -7.46 6.58
N ARG A 55 -4.27 -7.40 5.27
CA ARG A 55 -3.23 -6.57 4.66
C ARG A 55 -3.82 -5.19 4.37
N VAL A 56 -3.29 -4.17 5.02
CA VAL A 56 -3.83 -2.80 5.00
C VAL A 56 -2.91 -1.87 4.22
N LEU A 57 -3.49 -1.12 3.27
CA LEU A 57 -2.80 0.01 2.63
C LEU A 57 -3.34 1.31 3.23
N PHE A 58 -2.49 2.02 3.97
CA PHE A 58 -2.86 3.24 4.69
C PHE A 58 -2.57 4.48 3.85
N PHE A 59 -3.50 5.43 3.79
CA PHE A 59 -3.39 6.69 3.06
C PHE A 59 -3.56 7.85 4.03
N GLY A 60 -2.53 8.67 4.19
CA GLY A 60 -2.57 9.85 5.06
C GLY A 60 -1.37 10.76 4.86
N THR A 61 -1.39 11.94 5.49
CA THR A 61 -0.36 12.96 5.26
C THR A 61 0.06 13.73 6.51
N ASP A 62 -0.82 13.92 7.50
CA ASP A 62 -0.60 14.90 8.57
C ASP A 62 -0.63 14.30 9.99
N ASN A 63 -0.56 15.17 11.00
CA ASN A 63 -0.58 14.77 12.41
C ASN A 63 -1.95 14.19 12.85
N PHE A 64 -3.05 14.45 12.14
CA PHE A 64 -4.35 13.83 12.43
C PHE A 64 -4.32 12.34 12.08
N SER A 65 -3.65 12.00 10.98
CA SER A 65 -3.53 10.62 10.51
C SER A 65 -2.53 9.76 11.29
N LEU A 66 -1.57 10.38 11.99
CA LEU A 66 -0.49 9.67 12.67
C LEU A 66 -0.96 8.70 13.78
N PRO A 67 -1.89 9.05 14.69
CA PRO A 67 -2.40 8.09 15.68
C PRO A 67 -3.06 6.86 15.05
N SER A 68 -3.77 7.04 13.94
CA SER A 68 -4.39 5.92 13.21
C SER A 68 -3.35 5.00 12.58
N LEU A 69 -2.27 5.54 12.03
CA LEU A 69 -1.16 4.71 11.53
C LEU A 69 -0.46 3.95 12.67
N ARG A 70 -0.24 4.62 13.81
CA ARG A 70 0.40 4.02 15.00
C ARG A 70 -0.37 2.81 15.51
N ILE A 71 -1.67 2.95 15.74
CA ILE A 71 -2.47 1.87 16.32
C ILE A 71 -2.56 0.65 15.39
N LEU A 72 -2.59 0.86 14.06
CA LEU A 72 -2.52 -0.21 13.08
C LEU A 72 -1.14 -0.89 13.07
N ASN A 73 -0.05 -0.13 13.23
CA ASN A 73 1.30 -0.67 13.35
C ASN A 73 1.48 -1.47 14.66
N ASP A 74 0.86 -1.03 15.75
CA ASP A 74 0.86 -1.75 17.03
C ASP A 74 0.08 -3.08 16.90
N SER A 75 -1.05 -3.07 16.17
CA SER A 75 -1.75 -4.31 15.79
C SER A 75 -0.88 -5.22 14.92
N LEU A 76 -0.07 -4.67 14.02
CA LEU A 76 0.86 -5.47 13.21
C LEU A 76 1.94 -6.14 14.09
N LYS A 77 2.59 -5.36 14.96
CA LYS A 77 3.67 -5.85 15.84
C LYS A 77 3.20 -6.88 16.86
N SER A 78 1.97 -6.74 17.34
CA SER A 78 1.37 -7.67 18.31
C SER A 78 0.79 -8.93 17.66
N ASN A 79 0.96 -9.12 16.34
CA ASN A 79 0.31 -10.18 15.55
C ASN A 79 -1.23 -10.17 15.74
N GLY A 80 -1.83 -8.99 15.83
CA GLY A 80 -3.28 -8.80 15.90
C GLY A 80 -3.97 -9.03 14.56
N THR A 81 -4.95 -8.17 14.26
CA THR A 81 -5.74 -8.25 13.01
C THR A 81 -4.94 -7.85 11.78
N VAL A 82 -3.98 -6.94 11.88
CA VAL A 82 -3.16 -6.49 10.73
C VAL A 82 -1.95 -7.39 10.52
N THR A 83 -1.73 -7.89 9.30
CA THR A 83 -0.56 -8.72 8.92
C THR A 83 0.43 -8.03 8.00
N SER A 84 -0.01 -7.00 7.31
CA SER A 84 0.84 -6.18 6.46
C SER A 84 0.31 -4.76 6.51
N LEU A 85 1.22 -3.80 6.62
CA LEU A 85 0.90 -2.39 6.65
C LEU A 85 1.90 -1.66 5.75
N GLU A 86 1.40 -1.04 4.70
CA GLU A 86 2.19 -0.13 3.86
C GLU A 86 1.49 1.23 3.81
N VAL A 87 2.25 2.29 3.56
CA VAL A 87 1.78 3.68 3.72
C VAL A 87 1.92 4.42 2.40
N VAL A 88 0.85 5.08 1.98
CA VAL A 88 0.78 5.97 0.83
C VAL A 88 0.67 7.39 1.33
N THR A 89 1.56 8.25 0.87
CA THR A 89 1.56 9.65 1.28
C THR A 89 1.97 10.59 0.16
N SER A 90 1.61 11.86 0.28
CA SER A 90 2.04 12.90 -0.67
C SER A 90 3.29 13.59 -0.12
N PHE A 91 4.39 13.51 -0.85
CA PHE A 91 5.70 14.02 -0.40
C PHE A 91 5.90 15.52 -0.64
N LYS A 92 4.84 16.25 -1.00
CA LYS A 92 4.92 17.70 -1.27
C LYS A 92 5.20 18.54 -0.02
N ALA A 93 5.00 18.00 1.19
CA ALA A 93 5.28 18.70 2.44
C ALA A 93 6.63 18.27 3.04
N THR A 94 7.52 19.24 3.27
CA THR A 94 8.87 19.04 3.85
C THR A 94 8.86 18.43 5.26
N LYS A 95 7.72 18.48 5.96
CA LYS A 95 7.52 17.97 7.32
C LYS A 95 6.35 16.99 7.37
N ASN A 96 6.42 15.90 6.61
CA ASN A 96 5.42 14.84 6.66
C ASN A 96 5.67 13.91 7.88
N PRO A 97 4.81 13.93 8.91
CA PRO A 97 5.00 13.12 10.13
C PRO A 97 4.93 11.61 9.86
N LEU A 98 4.19 11.17 8.83
CA LEU A 98 4.06 9.75 8.49
C LEU A 98 5.34 9.22 7.88
N LYS A 99 6.04 10.01 7.06
CA LYS A 99 7.36 9.62 6.53
C LYS A 99 8.32 9.31 7.67
N ARG A 100 8.48 10.25 8.61
CA ARG A 100 9.37 10.07 9.77
C ARG A 100 8.98 8.86 10.62
N PHE A 101 7.69 8.63 10.81
CA PHE A 101 7.21 7.47 11.56
C PHE A 101 7.47 6.17 10.81
N ALA A 102 7.12 6.09 9.53
CA ALA A 102 7.31 4.90 8.70
C ALA A 102 8.79 4.52 8.57
N ASP A 103 9.68 5.50 8.37
CA ASP A 103 11.14 5.27 8.35
C ASP A 103 11.63 4.67 9.67
N GLY A 104 11.16 5.19 10.82
CA GLY A 104 11.54 4.67 12.14
C GLY A 104 10.98 3.27 12.44
N GLU A 105 9.86 2.91 11.81
CA GLU A 105 9.15 1.64 11.98
C GLU A 105 9.44 0.63 10.88
N ASN A 106 10.30 0.98 9.90
CA ASN A 106 10.57 0.20 8.69
C ASN A 106 9.32 -0.16 7.87
N LEU A 107 8.31 0.71 7.87
CA LEU A 107 7.12 0.56 7.04
C LEU A 107 7.40 1.02 5.61
N ARG A 108 6.95 0.24 4.63
CA ARG A 108 7.13 0.60 3.22
C ARG A 108 6.27 1.81 2.86
N LEU A 109 6.93 2.83 2.32
CA LEU A 109 6.31 4.07 1.84
C LEU A 109 6.08 4.04 0.32
N HIS A 110 4.99 4.69 -0.10
CA HIS A 110 4.61 4.89 -1.50
C HIS A 110 4.28 6.34 -1.78
N ASP A 111 4.79 6.85 -2.90
CA ASP A 111 4.40 8.15 -3.43
C ASP A 111 2.97 8.13 -3.99
N TRP A 112 2.19 9.13 -3.61
CA TRP A 112 0.99 9.48 -4.33
C TRP A 112 1.32 10.40 -5.53
N PRO A 113 0.82 10.12 -6.75
CA PRO A 113 -0.11 9.04 -7.11
C PRO A 113 0.53 7.65 -7.27
N LEU A 114 -0.19 6.60 -6.84
CA LEU A 114 0.30 5.21 -6.85
C LEU A 114 0.67 4.68 -8.24
N GLN A 115 0.17 5.26 -9.34
CA GLN A 115 0.56 4.86 -10.70
C GLN A 115 2.08 4.93 -10.93
N GLN A 116 2.79 5.76 -10.17
CA GLN A 116 4.24 5.94 -10.27
C GLN A 116 5.04 4.87 -9.52
N THR A 117 4.39 4.05 -8.67
CA THR A 117 5.04 3.08 -7.78
C THR A 117 5.16 1.65 -8.35
N GLY A 118 4.66 1.42 -9.58
CA GLY A 118 4.72 0.12 -10.28
C GLY A 118 3.33 -0.52 -10.49
N PRO A 119 3.26 -1.68 -11.18
CA PRO A 119 1.98 -2.32 -11.48
C PRO A 119 1.29 -2.80 -10.20
N GLU A 120 0.14 -2.20 -9.91
CA GLU A 120 -0.94 -2.76 -9.09
C GLU A 120 -0.62 -3.13 -7.63
N VAL A 121 0.29 -2.41 -6.97
CA VAL A 121 0.64 -2.59 -5.54
C VAL A 121 -0.60 -2.79 -4.65
N HIS A 122 -1.65 -2.00 -4.90
CA HIS A 122 -2.90 -2.03 -4.15
C HIS A 122 -3.64 -3.39 -4.18
N ARG A 123 -3.43 -4.25 -5.19
CA ARG A 123 -4.10 -5.55 -5.32
C ARG A 123 -3.63 -6.59 -4.30
N ASN A 124 -2.49 -6.35 -3.66
CA ASN A 124 -1.98 -7.21 -2.60
C ASN A 124 -2.60 -6.90 -1.23
N PHE A 125 -3.50 -5.92 -1.14
CA PHE A 125 -4.12 -5.49 0.10
C PHE A 125 -5.60 -5.84 0.11
N ASP A 126 -6.11 -6.12 1.31
CA ASP A 126 -7.50 -6.49 1.51
C ASP A 126 -8.35 -5.25 1.82
N LEU A 127 -7.77 -4.26 2.50
CA LEU A 127 -8.43 -3.04 2.97
C LEU A 127 -7.57 -1.80 2.69
N GLY A 128 -8.20 -0.74 2.19
CA GLY A 128 -7.61 0.61 2.21
C GLY A 128 -8.11 1.40 3.41
N VAL A 129 -7.23 2.18 4.04
CA VAL A 129 -7.62 3.07 5.14
C VAL A 129 -7.18 4.49 4.80
N VAL A 130 -8.11 5.44 4.76
CA VAL A 130 -7.85 6.84 4.46
C VAL A 130 -8.05 7.69 5.71
N VAL A 131 -7.07 8.52 6.04
CA VAL A 131 -7.16 9.45 7.17
C VAL A 131 -6.45 10.74 6.79
N SER A 132 -7.18 11.86 6.74
CA SER A 132 -6.63 13.19 6.42
C SER A 132 -5.61 13.19 5.27
N PHE A 133 -5.99 12.58 4.15
CA PHE A 133 -5.08 12.39 3.01
C PHE A 133 -5.07 13.58 2.04
N GLY A 134 -6.21 14.27 1.90
CA GLY A 134 -6.33 15.48 1.08
C GLY A 134 -6.40 15.26 -0.43
N HIS A 135 -6.55 14.02 -0.90
CA HIS A 135 -6.65 13.69 -2.32
C HIS A 135 -7.90 12.87 -2.63
N LEU A 136 -8.49 13.11 -3.80
CA LEU A 136 -9.57 12.28 -4.32
C LEU A 136 -8.98 10.93 -4.76
N ILE A 137 -9.54 9.83 -4.24
CA ILE A 137 -9.10 8.49 -4.60
C ILE A 137 -9.85 8.03 -5.86
N PRO A 138 -9.14 7.56 -6.92
CA PRO A 138 -9.78 7.04 -8.13
C PRO A 138 -10.68 5.84 -7.84
N GLU A 139 -11.80 5.75 -8.57
CA GLU A 139 -12.77 4.65 -8.46
C GLU A 139 -12.14 3.26 -8.64
N ALA A 140 -11.23 3.13 -9.61
CA ALA A 140 -10.50 1.88 -9.86
C ALA A 140 -9.68 1.43 -8.65
N LEU A 141 -9.10 2.38 -7.89
CA LEU A 141 -8.35 2.07 -6.68
C LEU A 141 -9.30 1.69 -5.53
N ILE A 142 -10.38 2.43 -5.32
CA ILE A 142 -11.40 2.11 -4.29
C ILE A 142 -11.95 0.69 -4.51
N SER A 143 -12.28 0.37 -5.76
CA SER A 143 -12.89 -0.91 -6.15
C SER A 143 -11.90 -2.08 -6.15
N SER A 144 -10.59 -1.82 -6.02
CA SER A 144 -9.57 -2.87 -6.04
C SER A 144 -9.42 -3.60 -4.70
N PHE A 145 -9.83 -2.96 -3.60
CA PHE A 145 -9.80 -3.56 -2.28
C PHE A 145 -11.05 -4.42 -2.07
N ARG A 146 -10.85 -5.70 -1.76
CA ARG A 146 -11.94 -6.65 -1.48
C ARG A 146 -12.85 -6.17 -0.36
N LEU A 147 -12.26 -5.64 0.71
CA LEU A 147 -12.97 -5.06 1.85
C LEU A 147 -13.12 -3.54 1.72
N GLY A 148 -12.96 -2.99 0.51
CA GLY A 148 -13.16 -1.58 0.21
C GLY A 148 -12.17 -0.67 0.95
N MET A 149 -12.55 0.59 1.09
CA MET A 149 -11.75 1.59 1.79
C MET A 149 -12.54 2.25 2.91
N LEU A 150 -11.94 2.30 4.10
CA LEU A 150 -12.47 3.04 5.24
C LEU A 150 -11.90 4.45 5.26
N ASN A 151 -12.65 5.39 5.82
CA ASN A 151 -12.17 6.73 6.12
C ASN A 151 -12.50 7.13 7.56
N VAL A 152 -11.55 7.78 8.22
CA VAL A 152 -11.74 8.39 9.53
C VAL A 152 -12.06 9.88 9.31
N HIS A 153 -13.32 10.25 9.48
CA HIS A 153 -13.80 11.62 9.28
C HIS A 153 -14.03 12.33 10.62
N ALA A 154 -13.47 13.52 10.80
CA ALA A 154 -13.47 14.25 12.08
C ALA A 154 -14.76 15.05 12.34
N SER A 155 -15.92 14.46 12.03
CA SER A 155 -17.23 14.95 12.45
C SER A 155 -18.22 13.80 12.65
N LEU A 156 -19.39 14.13 13.19
CA LEU A 156 -20.57 13.26 13.19
C LEU A 156 -21.32 13.41 11.86
N LEU A 157 -20.92 12.63 10.83
CA LEU A 157 -21.60 12.62 9.53
C LEU A 157 -23.11 12.30 9.70
N PRO A 158 -23.98 12.88 8.85
CA PRO A 158 -23.68 13.69 7.66
C PRO A 158 -23.35 15.16 7.94
N LYS A 159 -23.27 15.60 9.21
CA LYS A 159 -22.90 16.99 9.53
C LYS A 159 -21.43 17.26 9.21
N LEU A 160 -21.12 18.50 8.81
CA LEU A 160 -19.76 18.99 8.61
C LEU A 160 -18.90 18.11 7.66
N ARG A 161 -19.43 17.79 6.48
CA ARG A 161 -18.62 17.21 5.39
C ARG A 161 -17.54 18.18 4.91
N GLY A 162 -16.53 17.66 4.23
CA GLY A 162 -15.51 18.43 3.55
C GLY A 162 -14.23 18.60 4.36
N ALA A 163 -13.41 19.56 3.95
CA ALA A 163 -11.98 19.61 4.29
C ALA A 163 -11.64 20.10 5.71
N ALA A 164 -12.56 20.79 6.41
CA ALA A 164 -12.24 21.46 7.68
C ALA A 164 -13.33 21.28 8.78
N PRO A 165 -13.78 20.03 9.06
CA PRO A 165 -14.88 19.78 9.99
C PRO A 165 -14.63 20.30 11.41
N ILE A 166 -13.40 20.15 11.91
CA ILE A 166 -13.02 20.55 13.28
C ILE A 166 -13.14 22.06 13.46
N VAL A 167 -12.61 22.83 12.49
CA VAL A 167 -12.66 24.29 12.52
C VAL A 167 -14.11 24.77 12.43
N HIS A 168 -14.92 24.18 11.55
CA HIS A 168 -16.32 24.53 11.42
C HIS A 168 -17.13 24.19 12.67
N ALA A 169 -16.84 23.07 13.34
CA ALA A 169 -17.50 22.71 14.59
C ALA A 169 -17.30 23.79 15.68
N ILE A 170 -16.05 24.25 15.84
CA ILE A 170 -15.71 25.31 16.79
C ILE A 170 -16.32 26.65 16.36
N ALA A 171 -16.18 27.02 15.09
CA ALA A 171 -16.65 28.32 14.57
C ALA A 171 -18.17 28.49 14.66
N ALA A 172 -18.93 27.40 14.50
CA ALA A 172 -20.38 27.41 14.65
C ALA A 172 -20.85 27.24 16.12
N GLY A 173 -19.93 27.17 17.08
CA GLY A 173 -20.25 27.08 18.50
C GLY A 173 -20.93 25.77 18.90
N HIS A 174 -20.63 24.66 18.21
CA HIS A 174 -21.17 23.36 18.60
C HIS A 174 -20.67 22.95 19.99
N SER A 175 -21.56 22.42 20.82
CA SER A 175 -21.21 21.82 22.13
C SER A 175 -20.69 20.38 22.02
N GLU A 176 -20.83 19.78 20.85
CA GLU A 176 -20.33 18.43 20.55
C GLU A 176 -19.90 18.30 19.09
N THR A 177 -18.94 17.41 18.86
CA THR A 177 -18.59 16.88 17.54
C THR A 177 -18.30 15.40 17.71
N GLY A 178 -17.51 14.80 16.82
CA GLY A 178 -17.10 13.43 16.96
C GLY A 178 -16.27 12.95 15.80
N VAL A 179 -16.09 11.63 15.74
CA VAL A 179 -15.46 10.95 14.63
C VAL A 179 -16.44 9.96 14.04
N THR A 180 -16.43 9.87 12.72
CA THR A 180 -17.16 8.85 11.96
C THR A 180 -16.17 7.96 11.23
N ILE A 181 -16.29 6.64 11.41
CA ILE A 181 -15.67 5.66 10.53
C ILE A 181 -16.70 5.31 9.45
N MET A 182 -16.34 5.52 8.19
CA MET A 182 -17.22 5.25 7.06
C MET A 182 -16.53 4.45 5.97
N ARG A 183 -17.31 3.74 5.16
CA ARG A 183 -16.84 3.15 3.91
C ARG A 183 -17.05 4.14 2.77
N ILE A 184 -15.98 4.53 2.08
CA ILE A 184 -16.05 5.59 1.07
C ILE A 184 -16.72 5.11 -0.23
N ARG A 185 -17.41 6.03 -0.91
CA ARG A 185 -17.95 5.83 -2.26
C ARG A 185 -17.07 6.53 -3.30
N PRO A 186 -16.97 6.00 -4.53
CA PRO A 186 -16.28 6.69 -5.61
C PRO A 186 -16.86 8.08 -5.92
N ARG A 187 -16.00 8.96 -6.46
CA ARG A 187 -16.35 10.29 -7.02
C ARG A 187 -16.92 11.32 -6.03
N HIS A 188 -17.05 10.99 -4.75
CA HIS A 188 -17.61 11.88 -3.73
C HIS A 188 -16.70 11.91 -2.50
N PHE A 189 -16.47 13.09 -1.94
CA PHE A 189 -15.85 13.25 -0.63
C PHE A 189 -16.90 13.09 0.47
N ASP A 190 -16.55 12.40 1.55
CA ASP A 190 -17.35 12.32 2.78
C ASP A 190 -18.78 11.82 2.59
N VAL A 191 -18.95 10.95 1.58
CA VAL A 191 -20.20 10.25 1.26
C VAL A 191 -19.89 8.75 1.24
N GLY A 192 -20.66 8.02 2.03
CA GLY A 192 -20.38 6.63 2.31
C GLY A 192 -21.35 6.04 3.31
N GLU A 193 -21.22 4.74 3.51
CA GLU A 193 -21.89 4.03 4.59
C GLU A 193 -21.19 4.35 5.91
N ILE A 194 -21.94 4.81 6.91
CA ILE A 194 -21.43 5.05 8.26
C ILE A 194 -21.37 3.70 8.98
N LEU A 195 -20.17 3.31 9.43
CA LEU A 195 -19.96 2.06 10.15
C LEU A 195 -20.02 2.26 11.67
N THR A 196 -19.41 3.33 12.18
CA THR A 196 -19.48 3.68 13.60
C THR A 196 -19.21 5.17 13.81
N GLN A 197 -19.71 5.70 14.92
CA GLN A 197 -19.49 7.08 15.35
C GLN A 197 -19.10 7.13 16.82
N ARG A 198 -18.26 8.10 17.17
CA ARG A 198 -17.87 8.40 18.56
C ARG A 198 -18.06 9.89 18.80
N HIS A 199 -18.84 10.25 19.81
CA HIS A 199 -19.09 11.63 20.19
C HIS A 199 -17.94 12.17 21.03
N VAL A 200 -17.63 13.46 20.85
CA VAL A 200 -16.62 14.18 21.61
C VAL A 200 -17.21 15.55 22.00
N PRO A 201 -17.32 15.87 23.30
CA PRO A 201 -17.82 17.16 23.73
C PRO A 201 -16.82 18.27 23.36
N ILE A 202 -17.34 19.45 23.04
CA ILE A 202 -16.57 20.67 22.83
C ILE A 202 -16.89 21.60 24.00
N GLY A 203 -15.89 21.87 24.83
CA GLY A 203 -16.01 22.83 25.93
C GLY A 203 -16.01 24.29 25.41
N PRO A 204 -16.49 25.24 26.21
CA PRO A 204 -16.59 26.66 25.82
C PRO A 204 -15.23 27.33 25.55
N HIS A 205 -14.14 26.72 25.99
CA HIS A 205 -12.77 27.22 25.81
C HIS A 205 -11.88 26.24 25.04
N THR A 206 -12.45 25.19 24.46
CA THR A 206 -11.68 24.19 23.71
C THR A 206 -11.00 24.83 22.51
N LEU A 207 -9.67 24.66 22.43
CA LEU A 207 -8.88 25.19 21.33
C LEU A 207 -8.76 24.15 20.20
N MET A 208 -8.60 24.64 18.97
CA MET A 208 -8.49 23.79 17.78
C MET A 208 -7.41 22.71 17.90
N PRO A 209 -6.17 22.99 18.36
CA PRO A 209 -5.13 21.95 18.47
C PRO A 209 -5.49 20.85 19.47
N GLU A 210 -6.18 21.19 20.56
CA GLU A 210 -6.62 20.24 21.60
C GLU A 210 -7.70 19.32 21.04
N LEU A 211 -8.74 19.89 20.43
CA LEU A 211 -9.81 19.12 19.81
C LEU A 211 -9.29 18.25 18.68
N HIS A 212 -8.36 18.77 17.88
CA HIS A 212 -7.68 18.02 16.82
C HIS A 212 -6.95 16.80 17.38
N GLY A 213 -6.12 16.96 18.41
CA GLY A 213 -5.41 15.84 19.03
C GLY A 213 -6.35 14.81 19.64
N GLN A 214 -7.40 15.26 20.32
CA GLN A 214 -8.42 14.39 20.91
C GLN A 214 -9.16 13.58 19.84
N LEU A 215 -9.65 14.24 18.79
CA LEU A 215 -10.36 13.57 17.69
C LEU A 215 -9.45 12.60 16.93
N ALA A 216 -8.17 12.92 16.75
CA ALA A 216 -7.21 12.00 16.11
C ALA A 216 -7.06 10.69 16.91
N ASN A 217 -6.97 10.78 18.23
CA ASN A 217 -6.86 9.60 19.12
C ASN A 217 -8.17 8.80 19.19
N VAL A 218 -9.31 9.48 19.34
CA VAL A 218 -10.64 8.84 19.33
C VAL A 218 -10.89 8.14 17.99
N GLY A 219 -10.50 8.79 16.89
CA GLY A 219 -10.62 8.21 15.55
C GLY A 219 -9.74 7.01 15.31
N ALA A 220 -8.50 7.01 15.84
CA ALA A 220 -7.61 5.86 15.78
C ALA A 220 -8.19 4.65 16.53
N ALA A 221 -8.72 4.86 17.75
CA ALA A 221 -9.36 3.79 18.51
C ALA A 221 -10.60 3.24 17.79
N ALA A 222 -11.49 4.12 17.32
CA ALA A 222 -12.69 3.71 16.58
C ALA A 222 -12.36 2.99 15.26
N LEU A 223 -11.26 3.38 14.60
CA LEU A 223 -10.77 2.69 13.41
C LEU A 223 -10.32 1.27 13.73
N LEU A 224 -9.52 1.07 14.79
CA LEU A 224 -9.08 -0.26 15.18
C LEU A 224 -10.28 -1.15 15.53
N ASP A 225 -11.20 -0.67 16.37
CA ASP A 225 -12.45 -1.37 16.71
C ASP A 225 -13.18 -1.83 15.44
N CYS A 226 -13.30 -0.93 14.45
CA CYS A 226 -13.97 -1.25 13.18
C CYS A 226 -13.20 -2.32 12.39
N VAL A 227 -11.88 -2.18 12.26
CA VAL A 227 -11.02 -3.13 11.53
C VAL A 227 -11.05 -4.53 12.14
N GLU A 228 -11.11 -4.64 13.47
CA GLU A 228 -11.20 -5.92 14.18
C GLU A 228 -12.55 -6.62 13.98
N ASN A 229 -13.62 -5.85 13.79
CA ASN A 229 -15.00 -6.34 13.66
C ASN A 229 -15.55 -6.30 12.21
N LEU A 230 -14.70 -6.07 11.20
CA LEU A 230 -15.12 -6.10 9.79
C LEU A 230 -15.53 -7.52 9.39
N ASP A 231 -16.68 -7.66 8.72
CA ASP A 231 -17.10 -8.91 8.08
C ASP A 231 -16.11 -9.29 6.96
N ARG A 232 -15.57 -10.52 7.03
CA ARG A 232 -14.44 -10.98 6.20
C ARG A 232 -14.81 -12.01 5.15
#